data_AF-A0A537X7Z1-F1
#
_entry.id   AF-A0A537X7Z1-F1
#
_cell.length_a   1.000
_cell.length_b   1.000
_cell.length_c   1.000
_cell.angle_alpha   90.00
_cell.angle_beta   90.00
_cell.angle_gamma   90.00
#
_symmetry.space_group_name_H-M   'P 1'
#
loop_
_entity.id
_entity.type
_entity.pdbx_description
1 polymer ?
#
loop_
_entity_poly.entity_id
_entity_poly.type
_entity_poly.pdbx_seq_one_letter_code
_entity_poly.pdbx_strand_id
1 'polypeptide(L)'
;MKAAVLLGLKAVNGGLFVVVFALVSEVLTPKRFAGLFSAAPSVALANLAVIVAVKGHAEAIASARGMLLGAAAFAASAALGAVVARRRGVRISSLVVCGTWILVAVPLYALLMA
;
A
#
# COMPACT_ATOMS: atom_id res chain seq x y z
N MET A 1 24.41 -12.35 13.16
CA MET A 1 24.90 -11.64 11.95
C MET A 1 23.91 -11.68 10.77
N LYS A 2 23.37 -12.84 10.36
CA LYS A 2 22.43 -12.93 9.21
C LYS A 2 21.21 -11.99 9.29
N ALA A 3 20.61 -11.82 10.48
CA ALA A 3 19.45 -10.94 10.67
C ALA A 3 19.78 -9.44 10.48
N ALA A 4 20.92 -8.98 11.01
CA ALA A 4 21.36 -7.59 10.86
C ALA A 4 21.66 -7.24 9.39
N VAL A 5 22.28 -8.17 8.66
CA VAL A 5 22.53 -8.02 7.22
C VAL A 5 21.22 -7.97 6.43
N LEU A 6 20.26 -8.84 6.74
CA LEU A 6 18.94 -8.82 6.11
C LEU A 6 18.14 -7.54 6.42
N LEU A 7 18.24 -7.03 7.65
CA LEU A 7 17.62 -5.75 8.04
C LEU A 7 18.29 -4.57 7.35
N GLY A 8 19.62 -4.58 7.23
CA GLY A 8 20.35 -3.57 6.45
C GLY A 8 19.95 -3.58 4.98
N LEU A 9 19.85 -4.76 4.36
CA LEU A 9 19.41 -4.90 2.97
C LEU A 9 17.98 -4.40 2.77
N LYS A 10 17.08 -4.71 3.70
CA LYS A 10 15.70 -4.20 3.73
C LYS A 10 15.65 -2.67 3.81
N ALA A 11 16.44 -2.08 4.71
CA ALA A 11 16.50 -0.65 4.91
C ALA A 11 17.04 0.09 3.67
N VAL A 12 18.11 -0.45 3.06
CA VAL A 12 18.70 0.13 1.84
C VAL A 12 17.75 0.00 0.66
N ASN A 13 17.15 -1.18 0.45
CA ASN A 13 16.22 -1.40 -0.64
C ASN A 13 14.97 -0.52 -0.49
N GLY A 14 14.39 -0.48 0.72
CA GLY A 14 13.26 0.41 1.04
C GLY A 14 13.59 1.88 0.83
N GLY A 15 14.73 2.34 1.36
CA GLY A 15 15.19 3.71 1.21
C GLY A 15 15.45 4.12 -0.24
N LEU A 16 16.08 3.23 -1.03
CA LEU A 16 16.36 3.47 -2.44
C LEU A 16 15.06 3.63 -3.24
N PHE A 17 14.09 2.74 -3.04
CA PHE A 17 12.79 2.87 -3.70
C PHE A 17 12.08 4.15 -3.28
N VAL A 18 12.10 4.52 -1.98
CA VAL A 18 11.51 5.78 -1.50
C VAL A 18 12.11 6.99 -2.22
N VAL A 19 13.43 7.05 -2.39
CA VAL A 19 14.10 8.16 -3.10
C VAL A 19 13.72 8.17 -4.58
N VAL A 20 13.76 7.02 -5.26
CA VAL A 20 13.42 6.92 -6.69
C VAL A 20 11.98 7.36 -6.92
N PHE A 21 11.02 6.87 -6.13
CA PHE A 21 9.62 7.26 -6.30
C PHE A 21 9.35 8.68 -5.81
N ALA A 22 10.12 9.24 -4.88
CA ALA A 22 10.04 10.66 -4.50
C ALA A 22 10.45 11.56 -5.67
N LEU A 23 11.52 11.22 -6.38
CA LEU A 23 11.96 11.96 -7.57
C LEU A 23 10.91 11.88 -8.70
N VAL A 24 10.37 10.69 -8.95
CA VAL A 24 9.30 10.52 -9.95
C VAL A 24 8.05 11.32 -9.56
N SER A 25 7.71 11.35 -8.27
CA SER A 25 6.52 12.02 -7.79
C SER A 25 6.65 13.55 -7.73
N GLU A 26 7.87 14.07 -7.71
CA GLU A 26 8.16 15.50 -7.83
C GLU A 26 7.86 16.05 -9.24
N VAL A 27 8.07 15.22 -10.27
CA VAL A 27 7.77 15.55 -11.68
C VAL A 27 6.26 15.45 -11.97
N LEU A 28 5.50 14.71 -11.15
CA LEU A 28 4.07 14.50 -11.33
C LEU A 28 3.24 15.64 -10.69
N THR A 29 2.50 16.37 -11.53
CA THR A 29 1.46 17.30 -11.08
C THR A 29 0.10 16.60 -11.03
N PRO A 30 -0.70 16.77 -9.96
CA PRO A 30 -0.54 17.72 -8.85
C PRO A 30 0.24 17.19 -7.63
N LYS A 31 1.09 18.04 -7.03
CA LYS A 31 2.05 17.69 -5.94
C LYS A 31 1.43 17.08 -4.68
N ARG A 32 0.13 17.26 -4.46
CA ARG A 32 -0.64 16.63 -3.37
C ARG A 32 -0.61 15.10 -3.41
N PHE A 33 -0.35 14.49 -4.56
CA PHE A 33 -0.22 13.05 -4.68
C PHE A 33 1.23 12.55 -4.57
N ALA A 34 2.21 13.47 -4.49
CA ALA A 34 3.61 13.12 -4.50
C ALA A 34 4.01 12.21 -3.32
N GLY A 35 3.50 12.52 -2.13
CA GLY A 35 3.71 11.70 -0.93
C GLY A 35 2.99 10.34 -0.99
N LEU A 36 1.77 10.30 -1.52
CA LEU A 36 0.98 9.06 -1.60
C LEU A 36 1.59 8.07 -2.61
N PHE A 37 2.01 8.54 -3.78
CA PHE A 37 2.66 7.72 -4.80
C PHE A 37 4.14 7.43 -4.51
N SER A 38 4.80 8.21 -3.66
CA SER A 38 6.17 7.92 -3.25
C SER A 38 6.24 6.86 -2.16
N ALA A 39 5.38 6.94 -1.15
CA ALA A 39 5.45 6.03 -0.01
C ALA A 39 4.84 4.65 -0.31
N ALA A 40 3.61 4.58 -0.83
CA ALA A 40 2.88 3.32 -0.91
C ALA A 40 3.50 2.29 -1.91
N PRO A 41 3.85 2.66 -3.15
CA PRO A 41 4.45 1.73 -4.12
C PRO A 41 5.87 1.30 -3.74
N SER A 42 6.67 2.22 -3.19
CA SER A 42 8.04 1.94 -2.75
C SER A 42 8.09 0.89 -1.66
N VAL A 43 7.24 1.04 -0.64
CA VAL A 43 7.17 0.10 0.47
C VAL A 43 6.66 -1.26 -0.02
N ALA A 44 5.70 -1.29 -0.94
CA ALA A 44 5.20 -2.52 -1.54
C ALA A 44 6.29 -3.27 -2.34
N LEU A 45 7.02 -2.56 -3.21
CA LEU A 45 8.11 -3.15 -4.01
C LEU A 45 9.27 -3.62 -3.14
N ALA A 46 9.67 -2.82 -2.15
CA ALA A 46 10.71 -3.21 -1.21
C ALA A 46 10.33 -4.48 -0.43
N ASN A 47 9.07 -4.58 0.00
CA ASN A 47 8.55 -5.75 0.69
C ASN A 47 8.48 -6.99 -0.24
N LEU A 48 8.02 -6.84 -1.48
CA LEU A 48 7.99 -7.95 -2.43
C LEU A 48 9.39 -8.47 -2.76
N ALA A 49 10.36 -7.58 -2.98
CA ALA A 49 11.75 -7.96 -3.23
C ALA A 49 12.33 -8.79 -2.08
N VAL A 50 12.01 -8.42 -0.84
CA VAL A 50 12.37 -9.19 0.35
C VAL A 50 11.68 -10.55 0.37
N ILE A 51 10.38 -10.61 0.10
CA ILE A 51 9.63 -11.87 0.12
C ILE A 51 10.20 -12.83 -0.92
N VAL A 52 10.51 -12.36 -2.12
CA VAL A 52 11.19 -13.16 -3.15
C VAL A 52 12.54 -13.67 -2.64
N ALA A 53 13.34 -12.81 -2.00
CA ALA A 53 14.67 -13.17 -1.51
C ALA A 53 14.66 -14.14 -0.31
N VAL A 54 13.65 -14.08 0.56
CA VAL A 54 13.61 -14.85 1.82
C VAL A 54 12.70 -16.07 1.73
N LYS A 55 11.55 -15.95 1.07
CA LYS A 55 10.49 -16.96 1.04
C LYS A 55 10.27 -17.57 -0.36
N GLY A 56 10.81 -16.96 -1.41
CA GLY A 56 10.68 -17.43 -2.78
C GLY A 56 9.47 -16.86 -3.53
N HIS A 57 9.37 -17.22 -4.81
CA HIS A 57 8.45 -16.59 -5.77
C HIS A 57 6.97 -16.91 -5.49
N ALA A 58 6.65 -18.11 -5.00
CA ALA A 58 5.27 -18.52 -4.74
C ALA A 58 4.61 -17.64 -3.66
N GLU A 59 5.32 -17.37 -2.55
CA GLU A 59 4.85 -16.48 -1.49
C GLU A 59 4.78 -15.01 -1.92
N ALA A 60 5.68 -14.58 -2.81
CA ALA A 60 5.63 -13.24 -3.39
C ALA A 60 4.38 -13.03 -4.25
N ILE A 61 3.99 -14.04 -5.05
CA ILE A 61 2.77 -13.99 -5.87
C ILE A 61 1.52 -13.94 -4.99
N ALA A 62 1.46 -14.75 -3.93
CA ALA A 62 0.35 -14.71 -2.97
C ALA A 62 0.25 -13.34 -2.29
N SER A 63 1.38 -12.79 -1.85
CA SER A 63 1.44 -11.45 -1.23
C SER A 63 1.02 -10.35 -2.19
N ALA A 64 1.45 -10.42 -3.46
CA ALA A 64 1.07 -9.46 -4.50
C ALA A 64 -0.44 -9.49 -4.79
N ARG A 65 -1.06 -10.69 -4.82
CA ARG A 65 -2.53 -10.82 -4.94
C ARG A 65 -3.24 -10.15 -3.78
N GLY A 66 -2.77 -10.34 -2.55
CA GLY A 66 -3.30 -9.62 -1.38
C GLY A 66 -3.18 -8.11 -1.47
N MET A 67 -2.04 -7.60 -1.98
CA MET A 67 -1.85 -6.17 -2.22
C MET A 67 -2.85 -5.62 -3.25
N LEU A 68 -3.17 -6.38 -4.32
CA LEU A 68 -4.17 -5.97 -5.31
C LEU A 68 -5.59 -5.90 -4.73
N LEU A 69 -5.98 -6.88 -3.91
CA LEU A 69 -7.29 -6.85 -3.22
C LEU A 69 -7.37 -5.67 -2.25
N GLY A 70 -6.31 -5.42 -1.50
CA GLY A 70 -6.20 -4.27 -0.60
C GLY A 70 -6.28 -2.93 -1.35
N ALA A 71 -5.66 -2.84 -2.53
CA ALA A 71 -5.73 -1.65 -3.39
C ALA A 71 -7.16 -1.40 -3.91
N ALA A 72 -7.88 -2.45 -4.31
CA ALA A 72 -9.28 -2.35 -4.71
C ALA A 72 -10.17 -1.88 -3.55
N ALA A 73 -9.99 -2.45 -2.35
CA ALA A 73 -10.69 -2.03 -1.15
C ALA A 73 -10.40 -0.56 -0.79
N PHE A 74 -9.13 -0.14 -0.90
CA PHE A 74 -8.72 1.24 -0.66
C PHE A 74 -9.33 2.22 -1.66
N ALA A 75 -9.37 1.87 -2.95
CA ALA A 75 -10.01 2.68 -3.97
C ALA A 75 -11.51 2.88 -3.69
N ALA A 76 -12.21 1.80 -3.30
CA ALA A 76 -13.62 1.86 -2.91
C ALA A 76 -13.85 2.72 -1.66
N SER A 77 -13.04 2.54 -0.60
CA SER A 77 -13.14 3.35 0.61
C SER A 77 -12.80 4.81 0.36
N ALA A 78 -11.82 5.11 -0.51
CA ALA A 78 -11.45 6.47 -0.87
C ALA A 78 -12.54 7.17 -1.68
N ALA A 79 -13.19 6.47 -2.61
CA ALA A 79 -14.32 7.00 -3.38
C ALA A 79 -15.52 7.32 -2.46
N LEU A 80 -15.89 6.39 -1.58
CA LEU A 80 -16.95 6.59 -0.60
C LEU A 80 -16.61 7.71 0.39
N GLY A 81 -15.38 7.73 0.90
CA GLY A 81 -14.87 8.82 1.73
C GLY A 81 -14.98 10.18 1.07
N ALA A 82 -14.56 10.31 -0.20
CA ALA A 82 -14.65 11.55 -0.94
C ALA A 82 -16.11 12.04 -1.10
N VAL A 83 -17.06 11.13 -1.30
CA VAL A 83 -18.50 11.47 -1.38
C VAL A 83 -19.03 11.91 -0.01
N VAL A 84 -18.69 11.19 1.06
CA VAL A 84 -19.16 11.49 2.43
C VAL A 84 -18.54 12.77 2.96
N ALA A 85 -17.25 13.01 2.72
CA ALA A 85 -16.56 14.25 3.07
C ALA A 85 -17.27 15.48 2.50
N ARG A 86 -17.74 15.40 1.25
CA ARG A 86 -18.48 16.49 0.58
C ARG A 86 -19.87 16.73 1.19
N ARG A 87 -20.53 15.72 1.78
CA ARG A 87 -21.91 15.83 2.26
C ARG A 87 -22.07 16.02 3.77
N ARG A 88 -21.18 15.43 4.59
CA ARG A 88 -21.32 15.37 6.05
C ARG A 88 -20.07 15.85 6.82
N GLY A 89 -19.06 16.33 6.10
CA GLY A 89 -17.82 16.86 6.68
C GLY A 89 -16.77 15.80 6.99
N VAL A 90 -15.54 16.28 7.23
CA VAL A 90 -14.31 15.48 7.27
C VAL A 90 -14.29 14.46 8.43
N ARG A 91 -14.90 14.80 9.58
CA ARG A 91 -14.92 13.95 10.78
C ARG A 91 -15.62 12.61 10.55
N ILE A 92 -16.79 12.64 9.90
CA ILE A 92 -17.56 11.43 9.59
C ILE A 92 -16.89 10.66 8.45
N SER A 93 -16.29 11.37 7.49
CA SER A 93 -15.55 10.74 6.40
C SER A 93 -14.40 9.86 6.89
N SER A 94 -13.63 10.28 7.90
CA SER A 94 -12.51 9.46 8.41
C SER A 94 -12.99 8.13 8.99
N LEU A 95 -14.08 8.13 9.75
CA LEU A 95 -14.66 6.90 10.30
C LEU A 95 -15.23 6.00 9.20
N VAL A 96 -15.87 6.58 8.19
CA VAL A 96 -16.40 5.82 7.05
C VAL A 96 -15.28 5.21 6.23
N VAL A 97 -14.20 5.93 5.95
CA VAL A 97 -13.05 5.38 5.20
C VAL A 97 -12.43 4.20 5.95
N CYS A 98 -12.19 4.33 7.26
CA CYS A 98 -11.64 3.23 8.07
C CYS A 98 -12.60 2.03 8.12
N GLY A 99 -13.88 2.27 8.37
CA GLY A 99 -14.90 1.22 8.46
C GLY A 99 -15.13 0.49 7.15
N THR A 100 -15.28 1.23 6.04
CA THR A 100 -15.46 0.66 4.71
C THR A 100 -14.23 -0.11 4.27
N TRP A 101 -13.02 0.36 4.56
CA TRP A 101 -11.81 -0.38 4.20
C TRP A 101 -11.78 -1.76 4.87
N ILE A 102 -12.04 -1.84 6.19
CA ILE A 102 -12.11 -3.11 6.92
C ILE A 102 -13.24 -3.99 6.37
N LEU A 103 -14.43 -3.41 6.18
CA LEU A 103 -15.61 -4.13 5.69
C LEU A 103 -15.47 -4.65 4.26
N VAL A 104 -14.60 -4.07 3.43
CA VAL A 104 -14.37 -4.53 2.06
C VAL A 104 -13.16 -5.46 2.01
N ALA A 105 -12.08 -5.14 2.71
CA ALA A 105 -10.85 -5.92 2.70
C ALA A 105 -11.03 -7.31 3.33
N VAL A 106 -11.73 -7.40 4.47
CA VAL A 106 -11.92 -8.66 5.20
C VAL A 106 -12.71 -9.69 4.38
N PRO A 107 -13.90 -9.37 3.81
CA PRO A 107 -14.63 -10.35 3.01
C PRO A 107 -13.97 -10.65 1.66
N LEU A 108 -13.33 -9.68 0.99
CA LEU A 108 -12.56 -10.01 -0.22
C LEU A 108 -11.42 -10.97 0.08
N TYR A 109 -10.70 -10.76 1.18
CA TYR A 109 -9.63 -11.67 1.59
C TYR A 109 -10.18 -13.06 1.92
N ALA A 110 -11.29 -13.12 2.68
CA ALA A 110 -11.93 -14.38 3.07
C ALA A 110 -12.57 -15.13 1.89
N LEU A 111 -13.02 -14.45 0.83
CA LEU A 111 -13.65 -15.09 -0.33
C LEU A 111 -12.66 -15.53 -1.41
N LEU A 112 -11.53 -14.83 -1.55
CA LEU A 112 -10.58 -15.04 -2.66
C LEU A 112 -9.28 -15.73 -2.24
N MET A 113 -8.95 -15.75 -0.95
CA MET A 113 -7.69 -16.31 -0.44
C MET A 113 -7.84 -17.19 0.82
N ALA A 114 -9.06 -17.54 1.22
CA ALA A 114 -9.31 -18.69 2.10
C ALA A 114 -9.37 -19.99 1.28
#